data_AF-A0A9N9I880-F1
#
_entry.id   AF-A0A9N9I880-F1
#
_cell.length_a   1.000
_cell.length_b   1.000
_cell.length_c   1.000
_cell.angle_alpha   90.00
_cell.angle_beta   90.00
_cell.angle_gamma   90.00
#
_symmetry.space_group_name_H-M   'P 1'
#
loop_
_entity.id
_entity.type
_entity.pdbx_description
1 polymer ?
#
loop_
_entity_poly.entity_id
_entity_poly.type
_entity_poly.pdbx_seq_one_letter_code
_entity_poly.pdbx_strand_id
1 'polypeptide(L)' 'MASSPTQRTFNAISRLDMKEQTIDEMYGVPENFLEIEVRNPQTHGFGRKMFTDYEIVCK' A
#
# COMPACT_ATOMS: atom_id res chain seq x y z
N MET A 1 -16.90 8.65 60.15
CA MET A 1 -16.31 7.77 59.11
C MET A 1 -16.96 8.11 57.79
N ALA A 2 -16.29 8.87 56.92
CA ALA A 2 -16.78 9.16 55.58
C ALA A 2 -15.71 8.67 54.60
N SER A 3 -15.99 7.54 53.96
CA SER A 3 -15.14 6.94 52.94
C SER A 3 -15.16 7.81 51.69
N SER A 4 -14.01 8.37 51.33
CA SER A 4 -13.83 9.13 50.09
C SER A 4 -14.11 8.23 48.87
N PRO A 5 -14.89 8.69 47.87
CA PRO A 5 -15.14 7.91 46.67
C PRO A 5 -13.88 7.90 45.79
N THR A 6 -13.40 6.69 45.47
CA THR A 6 -12.31 6.45 44.53
C THR A 6 -12.63 7.09 43.19
N GLN A 7 -11.92 8.17 42.86
CA GLN A 7 -12.02 8.85 41.58
C GLN A 7 -11.42 7.92 40.51
N ARG A 8 -12.28 7.15 39.83
CA ARG A 8 -11.89 6.36 38.65
C ARG A 8 -11.56 7.34 37.54
N THR A 9 -10.29 7.69 37.43
CA THR A 9 -9.77 8.57 36.39
C THR A 9 -9.84 7.90 35.03
N PHE A 10 -10.26 8.70 34.05
CA PHE A 10 -10.56 8.34 32.68
C PHE A 10 -9.31 7.86 31.91
N ASN A 11 -9.08 6.55 31.82
CA ASN A 11 -8.12 5.97 30.87
C ASN A 11 -8.75 5.60 29.52
N ALA A 12 -9.98 6.04 29.22
CA ALA A 12 -10.66 5.74 27.95
C ALA A 12 -10.23 6.64 26.78
N ILE A 13 -9.36 7.63 27.02
CA ILE A 13 -8.84 8.58 26.01
C ILE A 13 -7.30 8.65 26.04
N SER A 14 -6.64 7.70 26.73
CA SER A 14 -5.19 7.56 26.55
C SER A 14 -4.94 7.02 25.15
N ARG A 15 -4.16 7.76 24.35
CA ARG A 15 -3.72 7.30 23.02
C ARG A 15 -3.11 5.90 23.18
N LEU A 16 -3.48 4.99 22.28
CA LEU A 16 -2.90 3.65 22.26
C LEU A 16 -1.38 3.78 22.12
N ASP A 17 -0.64 2.98 22.88
CA ASP A 17 0.80 2.88 22.71
C ASP A 17 1.09 2.40 21.29
N MET A 18 1.70 3.27 20.48
CA MET A 18 2.08 2.94 19.12
C MET A 18 3.43 2.23 19.16
N LYS A 19 3.56 1.12 18.45
CA LYS A 19 4.85 0.48 18.21
C LYS A 19 5.76 1.48 17.51
N GLU A 20 6.97 1.67 18.04
CA GLU A 20 7.99 2.50 17.41
C GLU A 20 8.38 1.89 16.06
N GLN A 21 8.40 2.73 15.02
CA GLN A 21 8.81 2.33 13.69
C GLN A 21 10.31 2.08 13.66
N THR A 22 10.74 1.06 12.93
CA THR A 22 12.19 0.83 12.76
C THR A 22 12.79 1.88 11.82
N ILE A 23 14.10 2.12 11.92
CA ILE A 23 14.81 3.06 11.03
C ILE A 23 14.63 2.64 9.56
N ASP A 24 14.62 1.34 9.28
CA ASP A 24 14.39 0.79 7.95
C ASP A 24 12.96 1.03 7.45
N GLU A 25 11.95 1.01 8.31
CA GLU A 25 10.57 1.35 7.94
C GLU A 25 10.40 2.86 7.66
N MET A 26 11.11 3.72 8.39
CA MET A 26 11.00 5.17 8.25
C MET A 26 11.70 5.71 6.98
N TYR A 27 12.79 5.05 6.56
CA TYR A 27 13.64 5.52 5.46
C TYR A 27 13.80 4.52 4.31
N GLY A 28 13.21 3.32 4.42
CA GLY A 28 13.19 2.32 3.36
C GLY A 28 12.35 2.77 2.17
N VAL A 29 12.73 2.29 0.98
CA VAL A 29 11.92 2.50 -0.21
C VAL A 29 10.60 1.73 -0.03
N PRO A 30 9.44 2.31 -0.37
CA PRO A 30 8.17 1.59 -0.31
C PRO A 30 8.24 0.27 -1.08
N GLU A 31 7.87 -0.84 -0.43
CA GLU A 31 8.00 -2.19 -1.01
C GLU A 31 7.01 -2.47 -2.15
N ASN A 32 5.98 -1.64 -2.30
CA ASN A 32 4.98 -1.78 -3.35
C ASN A 32 5.47 -1.12 -4.65
N PHE A 33 6.24 -1.84 -5.46
CA PHE A 33 6.54 -1.45 -6.83
C PHE A 33 5.93 -2.47 -7.81
N LEU A 34 5.50 -1.96 -8.96
CA LEU A 34 5.05 -2.74 -10.10
C LEU A 34 5.57 -2.02 -11.34
N GLU A 35 6.43 -2.67 -12.10
CA GLU A 35 6.92 -2.15 -13.37
C GLU A 35 6.19 -2.80 -14.53
N ILE A 36 5.65 -1.99 -15.45
CA ILE A 36 4.96 -2.47 -16.65
C ILE A 36 5.68 -1.95 -17.88
N GLU A 37 6.10 -2.87 -18.75
CA GLU A 37 6.66 -2.58 -20.07
C GLU A 37 5.67 -3.03 -21.15
N VAL A 38 5.26 -2.09 -22.01
CA VAL A 38 4.46 -2.38 -23.21
C VAL A 38 5.41 -2.38 -24.40
N ARG A 39 5.58 -3.54 -25.05
CA ARG A 39 6.60 -3.71 -26.09
C ARG A 39 6.13 -4.61 -27.23
N ASN A 40 7.02 -4.83 -28.19
CA ASN A 40 6.85 -5.78 -29.29
C ASN A 40 5.50 -5.65 -30.04
N PRO A 41 5.23 -4.52 -30.72
CA PRO A 41 4.02 -4.37 -31.50
C PRO A 41 3.98 -5.38 -32.66
N GLN A 42 2.89 -6.13 -32.77
CA GLN A 42 2.68 -7.09 -33.87
C GLN A 42 1.36 -6.82 -34.57
N THR A 43 1.39 -6.73 -35.89
CA THR A 43 0.20 -6.48 -36.71
C THR A 43 -0.31 -7.77 -37.30
N HIS A 44 -1.57 -8.08 -37.02
CA HIS A 44 -2.23 -9.32 -37.43
C HIS A 44 -3.38 -9.05 -38.39
N GLY A 45 -3.68 -10.06 -39.21
CA GLY A 45 -4.79 -10.03 -40.15
C GLY A 45 -4.51 -9.22 -41.42
N PHE A 46 -5.55 -9.04 -42.24
CA PHE A 46 -5.47 -8.30 -43.50
C PHE A 46 -6.79 -7.56 -43.77
N GLY A 47 -6.71 -6.44 -44.52
CA GLY A 47 -7.87 -5.64 -44.89
C GLY A 47 -8.58 -5.02 -43.69
N ARG A 48 -9.92 -5.08 -43.66
CA ARG A 48 -10.75 -4.38 -42.66
C ARG A 48 -10.67 -4.94 -41.23
N LYS A 49 -10.10 -6.12 -41.04
CA LYS A 49 -9.95 -6.76 -39.71
C LYS A 49 -8.52 -6.73 -39.18
N MET A 50 -7.64 -5.93 -39.79
CA MET A 50 -6.26 -5.80 -39.35
C MET A 50 -6.21 -5.06 -38.00
N PHE A 51 -5.42 -5.58 -37.05
CA PHE A 51 -5.20 -4.94 -35.75
C PHE A 51 -3.75 -5.15 -35.29
N THR A 52 -3.30 -4.31 -34.36
CA THR A 52 -1.97 -4.41 -33.76
C THR A 52 -2.13 -4.72 -32.28
N ASP A 53 -1.48 -5.79 -31.82
CA ASP A 53 -1.36 -6.10 -30.40
C ASP A 53 0.07 -5.83 -29.89
N TYR A 54 0.23 -5.90 -28.58
CA TYR A 54 1.47 -5.59 -27.87
C TYR A 54 1.72 -6.64 -26.80
N GLU A 55 2.98 -6.92 -26.53
CA GLU A 55 3.43 -7.70 -25.38
C GLU A 55 3.40 -6.82 -24.11
N ILE A 56 2.86 -7.38 -23.03
CA ILE A 56 2.85 -6.74 -21.71
C ILE A 56 3.76 -7.55 -20.78
N VAL A 57 4.79 -6.91 -20.24
CA VAL A 57 5.71 -7.51 -19.27
C VAL A 57 5.56 -6.80 -17.94
N CYS A 58 5.32 -7.56 -16.88
CA CYS A 58 5.21 -7.06 -15.51
C CYS A 58 6.38 -7.60 -14.66
N LYS A 59 6.98 -6.75 -13.83
CA LYS A 59 8.03 -7.09 -12.87
C LYS A 59 7.74 -6.52 -11.49
#